data_AF-A0A5C5SJ14-F1
#
_entry.id   AF-A0A5C5SJ14-F1
#
_cell.length_a   1.000
_cell.length_b   1.000
_cell.length_c   1.000
_cell.angle_alpha   90.00
_cell.angle_beta   90.00
_cell.angle_gamma   90.00
#
_symmetry.space_group_name_H-M   'P 1'
#
loop_
_entity.id
_entity.type
_entity.pdbx_description
1 polymer ?
#
loop_
_entity_poly.entity_id
_entity_poly.type
_entity_poly.pdbx_seq_one_letter_code
_entity_poly.pdbx_strand_id
1 'polypeptide(L)'
;MIAHVILGITIDTKMWISVLKLQNSENIYVIDYEYFGEPILSNEVIYISSLDAKKQLTKYDSISFYKSMYVYPGMDGKMSSLYKK
;
A
#
# COMPACT_ATOMS: atom_id res chain seq x y z
N MET A 1 6.35 -7.03 14.84
CA MET A 1 5.70 -7.46 13.59
C MET A 1 5.65 -6.31 12.60
N ILE A 2 5.95 -6.58 11.33
CA ILE A 2 5.97 -5.58 10.25
C ILE A 2 4.73 -5.77 9.38
N ALA A 3 4.02 -4.69 9.06
CA ALA A 3 2.98 -4.68 8.03
C ALA A 3 3.53 -4.13 6.72
N HIS A 4 3.24 -4.80 5.60
CA HIS A 4 3.58 -4.33 4.26
C HIS A 4 2.34 -3.76 3.59
N VAL A 5 2.33 -2.47 3.32
CA VAL A 5 1.12 -1.74 2.90
C VAL A 5 1.31 -1.17 1.51
N ILE A 6 0.57 -1.70 0.55
CA ILE A 6 0.49 -1.18 -0.82
C ILE A 6 -0.61 -0.12 -0.86
N LEU A 7 -0.23 1.08 -1.31
CA LEU A 7 -1.10 2.25 -1.36
C LEU A 7 -1.83 2.33 -2.71
N GLY A 8 -3.13 2.04 -2.70
CA GLY A 8 -3.99 2.05 -3.87
C GLY A 8 -4.00 0.73 -4.64
N ILE A 9 -5.11 0.45 -5.31
CA ILE A 9 -5.21 -0.61 -6.30
C ILE A 9 -4.87 -0.01 -7.67
N THR A 10 -3.69 -0.36 -8.18
CA THR A 10 -3.16 0.11 -9.46
C THR A 10 -2.60 -1.07 -10.25
N ILE A 11 -2.09 -0.83 -11.47
CA ILE A 11 -1.46 -1.89 -12.27
C ILE A 11 -0.26 -2.54 -11.54
N ASP A 12 0.46 -1.75 -10.74
CA ASP A 12 1.68 -2.17 -10.05
C ASP A 12 1.38 -3.02 -8.82
N THR A 13 0.15 -2.99 -8.32
CA THR A 13 -0.24 -3.70 -7.09
C THR A 13 0.05 -5.19 -7.18
N LYS A 14 -0.22 -5.81 -8.34
CA LYS A 14 0.08 -7.25 -8.56
C LYS A 14 1.58 -7.54 -8.55
N MET A 15 2.39 -6.64 -9.10
CA MET A 15 3.85 -6.76 -9.08
C MET A 15 4.35 -6.63 -7.64
N TRP A 16 3.90 -5.65 -6.87
CA TRP A 16 4.29 -5.49 -5.47
C TRP A 16 3.91 -6.71 -4.62
N ILE A 17 2.69 -7.24 -4.78
CA ILE A 17 2.27 -8.49 -4.11
C ILE A 17 3.24 -9.63 -4.45
N SER A 18 3.60 -9.77 -5.73
CA SER A 18 4.51 -10.83 -6.18
C SER A 18 5.91 -10.67 -5.56
N VAL A 19 6.46 -9.46 -5.53
CA VAL A 19 7.76 -9.17 -4.92
C VAL A 19 7.74 -9.48 -3.41
N LEU A 20 6.70 -9.03 -2.70
CA LEU A 20 6.55 -9.28 -1.27
C LEU A 20 6.40 -10.77 -0.96
N LYS A 21 5.65 -11.51 -1.78
CA LYS A 21 5.54 -12.97 -1.66
C LYS A 21 6.87 -13.68 -1.89
N LEU A 22 7.64 -13.27 -2.90
CA LEU A 22 8.98 -13.82 -3.14
C LEU A 22 9.95 -13.55 -1.99
N GLN A 23 9.74 -12.46 -1.25
CA GLN A 23 10.50 -12.11 -0.05
C GLN A 23 9.99 -12.81 1.22
N ASN A 24 8.97 -13.68 1.12
CA ASN A 24 8.27 -14.29 2.25
C ASN A 24 7.74 -13.25 3.25
N SER A 25 7.34 -12.08 2.76
CA SER A 25 6.69 -11.05 3.58
C SER A 25 5.31 -11.52 4.04
N GLU A 26 5.09 -11.47 5.34
CA GLU A 26 3.78 -11.71 5.96
C GLU A 26 3.01 -10.38 6.10
N ASN A 27 1.71 -10.44 6.39
CA ASN A 27 0.89 -9.25 6.69
C ASN A 27 0.88 -8.20 5.55
N ILE A 28 0.56 -8.65 4.34
CA ILE A 28 0.44 -7.79 3.16
C ILE A 28 -0.96 -7.18 3.12
N TYR A 29 -1.02 -5.86 3.12
CA TYR A 29 -2.24 -5.07 3.01
C TYR A 29 -2.25 -4.28 1.70
N VAL A 30 -3.40 -4.23 1.05
CA VAL A 30 -3.67 -3.36 -0.09
C VAL A 30 -4.76 -2.39 0.34
N ILE A 31 -4.42 -1.11 0.39
CA ILE A 31 -5.40 -0.07 0.69
C ILE A 31 -6.11 0.29 -0.61
N ASP A 32 -7.42 0.07 -0.64
CA ASP A 32 -8.28 0.58 -1.69
C ASP A 32 -8.97 1.85 -1.18
N TYR A 33 -8.71 2.98 -1.85
CA TYR A 33 -9.24 4.27 -1.47
C TYR A 33 -10.70 4.46 -1.89
N GLU A 34 -11.17 3.70 -2.88
CA GLU A 34 -12.54 3.77 -3.41
C GLU A 34 -13.45 2.70 -2.79
N TYR A 35 -12.88 1.78 -2.02
CA TYR A 35 -13.60 0.72 -1.34
C TYR A 35 -14.06 1.13 0.06
N PHE A 36 -15.36 0.96 0.31
CA PHE A 36 -16.02 1.28 1.59
C PHE A 36 -16.62 0.06 2.28
N GLY A 37 -16.35 -1.15 1.79
CA GLY A 37 -16.83 -2.39 2.38
C GLY A 37 -15.89 -2.99 3.43
N GLU A 38 -16.22 -4.20 3.88
CA GLU A 38 -15.44 -4.95 4.86
C GLU A 38 -14.11 -5.48 4.29
N PRO A 39 -13.04 -5.62 5.09
CA PRO A 39 -11.77 -6.15 4.61
C PRO A 39 -11.90 -7.54 3.96
N ILE A 40 -11.27 -7.72 2.80
CA ILE A 40 -11.31 -8.97 2.03
C ILE A 40 -9.92 -9.63 2.10
N LEU A 41 -9.86 -10.86 2.62
CA LEU A 41 -8.67 -11.70 2.55
C LEU A 41 -8.71 -12.51 1.24
N SER A 42 -7.69 -12.35 0.41
CA SER A 42 -7.53 -13.12 -0.82
C SER A 42 -6.06 -13.44 -1.05
N ASN A 43 -5.73 -14.72 -1.22
CA ASN A 43 -4.36 -15.18 -1.44
C ASN A 43 -3.36 -14.60 -0.41
N GLU A 44 -3.70 -14.63 0.88
CA GLU A 44 -2.86 -14.11 1.99
C GLU A 44 -2.64 -12.58 1.96
N VAL A 45 -3.35 -11.86 1.09
CA VAL A 45 -3.34 -10.40 0.99
C VAL A 45 -4.68 -9.87 1.50
N ILE A 46 -4.62 -8.85 2.37
CA ILE A 46 -5.80 -8.21 2.92
C ILE A 46 -6.07 -6.92 2.14
N TYR A 47 -7.18 -6.88 1.41
CA TYR A 47 -7.69 -5.68 0.78
C TYR A 47 -8.58 -4.96 1.77
N ILE A 48 -8.32 -3.67 2.00
CA ILE A 48 -8.93 -2.94 3.10
C ILE A 48 -9.21 -1.49 2.72
N SER A 49 -10.29 -0.94 3.27
CA SER A 49 -10.58 0.49 3.15
C SER A 49 -9.50 1.33 3.85
N SER A 50 -9.33 2.58 3.43
CA SER A 50 -8.41 3.51 4.12
C SER A 50 -8.78 3.76 5.59
N LEU A 51 -10.07 3.73 5.93
CA LEU A 51 -10.57 3.92 7.29
C LEU A 51 -10.21 2.74 8.20
N ASP A 52 -10.38 1.52 7.70
CA ASP A 52 -10.09 0.32 8.48
C ASP A 52 -8.59 0.04 8.54
N ALA A 53 -7.85 0.37 7.47
CA ALA A 53 -6.38 0.34 7.47
C ALA A 53 -5.82 1.17 8.63
N LYS A 54 -6.35 2.38 8.85
CA LYS A 54 -5.92 3.24 9.97
C LYS A 54 -6.10 2.56 11.33
N LYS A 55 -7.18 1.79 11.53
CA LYS A 55 -7.42 1.06 12.79
C LYS A 55 -6.60 -0.22 12.89
N GLN A 56 -6.40 -0.92 11.78
CA GLN A 56 -5.74 -2.22 11.77
C GLN A 56 -4.22 -2.11 11.87
N LEU A 57 -3.62 -1.10 11.22
CA LEU A 57 -2.18 -0.94 11.14
C LEU A 57 -1.53 -0.49 12.47
N THR A 58 -2.31 0.01 13.43
CA THR A 58 -1.81 0.37 14.77
C THR A 58 -1.37 -0.83 15.60
N LYS A 59 -1.72 -2.05 15.18
CA LYS A 59 -1.34 -3.30 15.84
C LYS A 59 0.08 -3.76 15.52
N TYR A 60 0.77 -3.08 14.59
CA TYR A 60 2.10 -3.45 14.12
C TYR A 60 3.18 -2.52 14.68
N ASP A 61 4.36 -3.08 14.95
CA ASP A 61 5.50 -2.33 15.47
C ASP A 61 6.12 -1.43 14.39
N SER A 62 6.03 -1.83 13.13
CA SER A 62 6.50 -1.07 11.99
C SER A 62 5.65 -1.31 10.74
N ILE A 63 5.65 -0.31 9.86
CA ILE A 63 4.85 -0.32 8.63
C ILE A 63 5.75 0.08 7.46
N SER A 64 5.82 -0.76 6.44
CA SER A 64 6.51 -0.48 5.17
C SER A 64 5.49 -0.11 4.10
N PHE A 65 5.61 1.09 3.54
CA PHE A 65 4.68 1.59 2.52
C PHE A 65 5.25 1.42 1.11
N TYR A 66 4.43 0.91 0.20
CA TYR A 66 4.74 0.71 -1.20
C TYR A 66 3.73 1.51 -2.03
N LYS A 67 4.20 2.50 -2.78
CA LYS A 67 3.36 3.32 -3.65
C LYS A 67 3.43 2.80 -5.09
N SER A 68 2.38 3.04 -5.86
CA SER A 68 2.44 2.90 -7.31
C SER A 68 3.61 3.70 -7.90
N MET A 69 4.29 3.08 -8.86
CA MET A 69 5.40 3.65 -9.61
C MET A 69 4.95 4.32 -10.91
N TYR A 70 3.64 4.58 -11.08
CA TYR A 70 3.14 5.32 -12.24
C TYR A 70 3.76 6.71 -12.31
N VAL A 71 4.80 6.82 -13.13
CA VAL A 71 5.32 8.07 -13.64
C VAL A 71 4.37 8.47 -14.76
N TYR A 72 3.54 9.48 -14.52
CA TYR A 72 2.78 10.09 -15.60
C TYR A 72 3.79 10.74 -16.57
N PRO A 73 3.68 10.53 -17.89
CA PRO A 73 4.56 11.19 -18.86
C PRO A 73 4.49 12.71 -18.67
N GLY A 74 5.58 13.33 -18.20
CA GLY A 74 5.61 14.73 -17.78
C GLY A 74 5.89 14.97 -16.29
N MET A 75 6.05 13.92 -15.47
CA MET A 75 6.63 14.01 -14.11
C MET A 75 8.17 14.15 -14.12
N ASP A 76 8.72 14.79 -15.16
CA ASP A 76 10.15 15.01 -15.29
C ASP A 76 10.56 16.20 -14.40
N GLY A 77 10.86 15.92 -13.14
CA GLY A 77 11.96 16.61 -12.47
C GLY A 77 11.66 17.74 -11.47
N LYS A 78 10.41 18.01 -11.05
CA LYS A 78 10.14 18.91 -9.90
C LYS A 78 8.91 18.49 -9.07
N MET A 79 9.01 17.36 -8.39
CA MET A 79 8.06 17.02 -7.34
C MET A 79 8.30 17.99 -6.18
N SER A 80 7.32 18.85 -5.86
CA SER A 80 7.49 19.89 -4.85
C SER A 80 7.78 19.28 -3.48
N SER A 81 8.99 19.50 -2.98
CA SER A 81 9.27 19.38 -1.56
C SER A 81 8.57 20.54 -0.84
N LEU A 82 7.77 20.24 0.19
CA LEU A 82 7.23 21.25 1.09
C LEU A 82 8.38 22.09 1.64
N TYR A 83 8.49 23.35 1.18
CA TYR A 83 9.35 24.34 1.80
C TYR A 83 8.71 24.74 3.13
N LYS A 84 9.35 24.40 4.26
CA LYS A 84 8.99 25.01 5.54
C LYS A 84 9.28 26.51 5.44
N LYS A 85 8.25 27.34 5.69
CA LYS A 85 8.44 28.75 6.05
C LYS A 85 8.91 28.83 7.49
#